data_AF-C9RGQ7-F1
#
_entry.id   AF-C9RGQ7-F1
#
_cell.length_a   1.000
_cell.length_b   1.000
_cell.length_c   1.000
_cell.angle_alpha   90.00
_cell.angle_beta   90.00
_cell.angle_gamma   90.00
#
_symmetry.space_group_name_H-M   'P 1'
#
loop_
_entity.id
_entity.type
_entity.pdbx_description
1 polymer ?
#
loop_
_entity_poly.entity_id
_entity_poly.type
_entity_poly.pdbx_seq_one_letter_code
_entity_poly.pdbx_strand_id
1 'polypeptide(L)' 'MNIKDLAFEFFTIIIIGLFIGYLIAMNTKNNIWIVVFFLIGVFCAFGRFFRLIKEFEGDCIENRREKKERR' A
#
# COMPACT_ATOMS: atom_id res chain seq x y z
N MET A 1 -9.00 1.21 -11.70
CA MET A 1 -8.88 0.20 -10.63
C MET A 1 -10.04 0.40 -9.66
N ASN A 2 -10.78 -0.64 -9.30
CA ASN A 2 -11.92 -0.50 -8.40
C ASN A 2 -11.43 -0.19 -6.98
N ILE A 3 -12.15 0.66 -6.24
CA ILE A 3 -11.83 1.00 -4.85
C ILE A 3 -11.77 -0.26 -3.96
N LYS A 4 -12.55 -1.28 -4.31
CA LYS A 4 -12.55 -2.60 -3.66
C LYS A 4 -11.24 -3.36 -3.83
N ASP A 5 -10.66 -3.36 -5.04
CA ASP A 5 -9.36 -4.02 -5.29
C ASP A 5 -8.25 -3.31 -4.52
N LEU A 6 -8.29 -1.98 -4.49
CA LEU A 6 -7.33 -1.19 -3.73
C LEU A 6 -7.42 -1.48 -2.23
N ALA A 7 -8.64 -1.50 -1.67
CA ALA A 7 -8.85 -1.85 -0.27
C ALA A 7 -8.35 -3.27 0.03
N PHE A 8 -8.58 -4.22 -0.88
CA PHE A 8 -8.15 -5.60 -0.72
C PHE A 8 -6.62 -5.76 -0.74
N GLU A 9 -5.93 -5.05 -1.64
CA GLU A 9 -4.46 -5.01 -1.65
C GLU A 9 -3.91 -4.42 -0.34
N PHE A 10 -4.52 -3.34 0.16
CA PHE A 10 -4.15 -2.72 1.43
C PHE A 10 -4.26 -3.70 2.60
N PHE A 11 -5.41 -4.37 2.73
CA PHE A 11 -5.65 -5.34 3.78
C PHE A 11 -4.70 -6.54 3.68
N THR A 12 -4.42 -7.01 2.47
CA THR A 12 -3.56 -8.18 2.24
C THR A 12 -2.12 -7.89 2.70
N ILE A 13 -1.58 -6.70 2.43
CA ILE A 13 -0.24 -6.30 2.89
C ILE A 13 -0.16 -6.29 4.42
N ILE A 14 -1.20 -5.78 5.10
CA ILE A 14 -1.26 -5.73 6.56
C ILE A 14 -1.32 -7.13 7.17
N ILE A 15 -2.15 -8.02 6.61
CA ILE A 15 -2.30 -9.41 7.08
C ILE A 15 -0.99 -10.18 6.91
N ILE A 16 -0.31 -10.03 5.77
CA ILE A 16 1.00 -10.67 5.53
C ILE A 16 2.04 -10.17 6.54
N GLY A 17 2.09 -8.85 6.80
CA GLY A 17 2.97 -8.28 7.82
C GLY A 17 2.73 -8.86 9.20
N LEU A 18 1.47 -8.95 9.62
CA LEU A 18 1.06 -9.59 10.87
C LEU A 18 1.48 -11.06 10.95
N PHE A 19 1.30 -11.81 9.86
CA PHE A 19 1.65 -13.22 9.79
C PHE A 19 3.17 -13.45 9.96
N ILE A 20 3.99 -12.65 9.27
CA ILE A 20 5.45 -12.68 9.40
C ILE A 20 5.88 -12.29 10.82
N GLY A 21 5.28 -11.23 11.36
CA GLY A 21 5.54 -10.77 12.73
C GLY A 21 5.23 -11.84 13.78
N TYR A 22 4.14 -12.58 13.59
CA TYR A 22 3.77 -13.70 14.45
C TYR A 22 4.78 -14.86 14.37
N LEU A 23 5.22 -15.23 13.16
CA LEU A 23 6.22 -16.27 12.94
C LEU A 23 7.54 -15.96 13.66
N ILE A 24 7.98 -14.70 13.60
CA ILE A 24 9.19 -14.22 14.26
C ILE A 24 9.00 -14.13 15.78
N ALA A 25 7.84 -13.67 16.25
CA ALA A 25 7.51 -13.62 17.67
C ALA A 25 7.54 -15.01 18.31
N MET A 26 7.06 -16.03 17.60
CA MET A 26 7.10 -17.43 18.05
C MET A 26 8.54 -17.94 18.20
N ASN A 27 9.41 -17.62 17.24
CA ASN A 27 10.82 -18.02 17.28
C ASN A 27 11.64 -17.28 18.35
N THR A 28 11.33 -16.01 18.60
CA THR A 28 12.08 -15.17 19.54
C THR A 28 11.47 -15.13 20.95
N LYS A 29 10.31 -15.80 21.14
CA LYS A 29 9.46 -15.71 22.35
C LYS A 29 9.18 -14.26 22.76
N ASN A 30 9.15 -13.35 21.79
CA ASN A 30 8.97 -11.92 22.02
C ASN A 30 7.86 -11.37 21.13
N ASN A 31 6.73 -11.05 21.76
CA ASN A 31 5.54 -10.55 21.08
C ASN A 31 5.70 -9.12 20.52
N ILE A 32 6.76 -8.40 20.88
CA ILE A 32 7.07 -7.07 20.32
C ILE A 32 7.24 -7.13 18.80
N TRP A 33 7.73 -8.25 18.26
CA TRP A 33 7.91 -8.41 16.82
C TRP A 33 6.60 -8.31 16.04
N ILE A 34 5.47 -8.72 16.63
CA ILE A 34 4.15 -8.59 15.99
C ILE A 34 3.82 -7.11 15.79
N VAL A 35 4.06 -6.28 16.81
CA VAL A 35 3.79 -4.84 16.76
C VAL A 35 4.73 -4.13 15.79
N VAL A 36 6.00 -4.50 15.77
CA VAL A 36 7.00 -3.94 14.84
C VAL A 36 6.61 -4.24 13.40
N PHE A 37 6.30 -5.50 13.08
CA PHE A 37 5.89 -5.87 11.72
C PHE A 37 4.53 -5.32 11.32
N PHE A 38 3.61 -5.14 12.27
CA PHE A 38 2.35 -4.44 12.01
C PHE A 38 2.60 -2.97 11.62
N LEU A 39 3.44 -2.25 12.36
CA LEU A 39 3.82 -0.87 12.03
C LEU A 39 4.49 -0.77 10.66
N ILE A 40 5.39 -1.71 10.35
CA ILE A 40 6.02 -1.78 9.02
C ILE A 40 4.97 -2.04 7.94
N GLY A 41 4.04 -2.97 8.16
CA GLY A 41 2.95 -3.27 7.23
C GLY A 41 2.08 -2.04 6.93
N VAL A 42 1.71 -1.29 7.97
CA VAL A 42 0.99 -0.02 7.83
C VAL A 42 1.81 1.00 7.04
N PHE A 43 3.10 1.16 7.35
CA PHE A 43 3.98 2.09 6.65
C PHE A 43 4.14 1.76 5.16
N CYS A 44 4.29 0.47 4.82
CA CYS A 44 4.33 -0.01 3.44
C CYS A 44 3.02 0.27 2.69
N ALA A 45 1.88 0.12 3.38
CA ALA A 45 0.58 0.41 2.80
C ALA A 45 0.46 1.90 2.43
N PHE A 46 0.91 2.81 3.30
CA PHE A 46 1.01 4.24 2.97
C PHE A 46 1.87 4.52 1.74
N GLY A 47 3.01 3.83 1.58
CA GLY A 47 3.86 3.97 0.39
C GLY A 47 3.11 3.69 -0.93
N ARG A 48 2.22 2.68 -0.93
CA ARG A 48 1.34 2.42 -2.09
C ARG A 48 0.30 3.52 -2.30
N PHE A 49 -0.22 4.11 -1.22
CA PHE A 49 -1.13 5.26 -1.31
C PHE A 49 -0.49 6.43 -2.06
N PHE A 50 0.75 6.78 -1.72
CA PHE A 50 1.48 7.86 -2.38
C PHE A 50 1.73 7.60 -3.85
N ARG A 51 2.02 6.35 -4.23
CA ARG A 51 2.18 5.97 -5.64
C ARG A 51 0.90 6.21 -6.43
N LEU A 52 -0.26 5.88 -5.85
CA LEU A 52 -1.56 6.13 -6.46
C LEU A 52 -1.86 7.62 -6.63
N ILE A 53 -1.54 8.45 -5.63
CA ILE A 53 -1.68 9.91 -5.74
C ILE A 53 -0.85 10.44 -6.92
N LYS A 54 0.40 9.97 -7.06
CA LYS A 54 1.31 10.41 -8.10
C LYS A 54 0.87 9.95 -9.50
N GLU A 55 0.25 8.78 -9.59
CA GLU A 55 -0.31 8.24 -10.83
C GLU A 55 -1.57 9.01 -11.27
N PHE A 56 -2.44 9.38 -10.31
CA PHE A 56 -3.57 10.29 -10.56
C PHE A 56 -3.14 11.67 -11.06
N GLU A 57 -2.01 12.20 -10.58
CA GLU A 57 -1.45 13.46 -11.05
C GLU A 57 -0.92 13.33 -12.50
N GLY A 58 -0.32 12.19 -12.85
CA GLY A 58 0.13 11.87 -14.21
C GLY A 58 -1.01 11.76 -15.22
N ASP A 59 -2.07 11.02 -14.90
CA ASP A 59 -3.25 10.85 -15.77
C ASP A 59 -3.97 12.18 -16.06
N CYS A 60 -3.96 13.10 -15.09
CA CYS A 60 -4.53 14.44 -15.24
C CYS A 60 -3.73 15.33 -16.22
N ILE A 61 -2.41 15.11 -16.32
CA ILE A 61 -1.53 15.84 -17.24
C ILE A 61 -1.68 15.29 -18.67
N GLU A 62 -1.77 13.97 -18.83
CA GLU A 62 -2.01 13.29 -20.11
C GLU A 62 -3.32 13.77 -20.75
N ASN A 63 -4.42 13.75 -20.00
CA ASN A 63 -5.74 14.20 -20.47
C ASN A 63 -5.77 15.68 -20.93
N ARG A 64 -4.90 16.53 -20.37
CA ARG A 64 -4.76 17.92 -20.84
C ARG A 64 -3.97 18.05 -22.14
N ARG A 65 -3.06 17.12 -22.45
CA ARG A 65 -2.33 17.11 -23.73
C ARG A 65 -3.23 16.65 -24.88
N GLU A 66 -4.00 15.58 -24.69
CA GLU A 66 -4.93 15.12 -25.73
C GLU A 66 -6.01 16.16 -26.09
N LYS A 67 -6.43 16.99 -25.11
CA LYS A 67 -7.35 18.12 -25.36
C LYS A 67 -6.71 19.30 -26.09
N LYS A 68 -5.38 19.42 -26.06
CA LYS A 68 -4.64 20.46 -26.80
C LYS A 68 -4.31 20.04 -28.23
N GLU A 69 -4.06 18.76 -28.49
CA GLU A 69 -3.81 18.25 -29.86
C GLU A 69 -5.10 18.13 -30.69
N ARG A 70 -6.28 18.09 -30.06
CA ARG A 70 -7.58 18.09 -30.75
C ARG A 70 -8.18 19.49 -31.03
N ARG A 71 -7.42 20.56 -30.81
CA ARG A 71 -7.80 21.94 -31.17
C ARG A 71 -6.80 22.52 -32.15
#